data_AF-A0A1H8YQU2-F1
#
_entry.id   AF-A0A1H8YQU2-F1
#
_cell.length_a   1.000
_cell.length_b   1.000
_cell.length_c   1.000
_cell.angle_alpha   90.00
_cell.angle_beta   90.00
_cell.angle_gamma   90.00
#
_symmetry.space_group_name_H-M   'P 1'
#
loop_
_entity.id
_entity.type
_entity.pdbx_description
1 polymer ?
#
loop_
_entity_poly.entity_id
_entity_poly.type
_entity_poly.pdbx_seq_one_letter_code
_entity_poly.pdbx_strand_id
1 'polypeptide(L)'
;MVRTATPRATQRALTAAGIGGILAAGIVGLTLSSAASPAAAASGSTAFGVKASGIDNKSANSGSVSGTSFSASGISTETRPGYAKATVGSLTVGGKAIGSVTATCEQGVTKVSHSGSAQSTQFFHVSFGAGGGSSATGVTVTITDAKGKVSQTVTAAGVTCDKATTPPTSEPPTGKPTTDPTGKPGPKPTKTTKPGKTGTGKAPDKDAVPVKPKPGHHAVTG
;
A
#
# COMPACT_ATOMS: atom_id res chain seq x y z
N MET A 1 4.46 -15.17 44.09
CA MET A 1 3.96 -13.79 44.28
C MET A 1 5.07 -12.81 43.94
N VAL A 2 5.04 -12.15 42.79
CA VAL A 2 5.75 -10.87 42.57
C VAL A 2 4.93 -10.06 41.56
N ARG A 3 4.45 -8.90 41.99
CA ARG A 3 3.82 -7.88 41.14
C ARG A 3 4.92 -6.92 40.69
N THR A 4 4.95 -6.57 39.40
CA THR A 4 5.71 -5.42 38.93
C THR A 4 4.82 -4.60 38.00
N ALA A 5 4.41 -3.43 38.48
CA ALA A 5 3.71 -2.41 37.74
C ALA A 5 4.70 -1.32 37.33
N THR A 6 4.60 -0.81 36.11
CA THR A 6 5.08 0.55 35.79
C THR A 6 4.26 1.14 34.65
N PRO A 7 3.56 2.27 34.87
CA PRO A 7 2.92 3.03 33.81
C PRO A 7 3.88 4.09 33.25
N ARG A 8 3.77 4.40 31.96
CA ARG A 8 4.23 5.70 31.45
C ARG A 8 3.32 6.19 30.33
N ALA A 9 2.55 7.22 30.68
CA ALA A 9 1.74 8.02 29.79
C ALA A 9 2.64 8.85 28.86
N THR A 10 2.20 9.04 27.61
CA THR A 10 2.63 10.17 26.78
C THR A 10 1.38 10.73 26.15
N GLN A 11 0.81 11.72 26.83
CA GLN A 11 -0.21 12.59 26.27
C GLN A 11 0.45 13.51 25.23
N ARG A 12 -0.03 13.50 24.00
CA ARG A 12 0.20 14.59 23.05
C ARG A 12 -1.07 15.41 22.96
N ALA A 13 -1.09 16.47 23.76
CA ALA A 13 -1.95 17.62 23.58
C ALA A 13 -1.51 18.38 22.32
N LEU A 14 -2.46 18.75 21.47
CA LEU A 14 -2.30 19.81 20.47
C LEU A 14 -3.58 20.66 20.51
N THR A 15 -3.53 21.63 21.42
CA THR A 15 -3.96 23.02 21.27
C THR A 15 -5.20 23.28 20.42
N ALA A 16 -6.34 23.35 21.11
CA ALA A 16 -7.45 24.20 20.74
C ALA A 16 -7.05 25.67 20.98
N ALA A 17 -6.95 26.46 19.93
CA ALA A 17 -6.92 27.92 20.02
C ALA A 17 -8.36 28.43 19.97
N GLY A 18 -8.78 29.10 21.04
CA GLY A 18 -10.13 29.63 21.18
C GLY A 18 -10.24 31.14 21.01
N ILE A 19 -11.50 31.56 21.18
CA ILE A 19 -11.99 32.83 21.74
C ILE A 19 -11.87 34.08 20.85
N GLY A 20 -13.04 34.62 20.52
CA GLY A 20 -13.21 35.99 20.06
C GLY A 20 -14.69 36.33 19.90
N GLY A 21 -15.38 36.60 21.02
CA GLY A 21 -16.72 37.17 21.00
C GLY A 21 -16.64 38.69 20.79
N ILE A 22 -17.42 39.23 19.86
CA ILE A 22 -17.78 40.65 19.83
C ILE A 22 -19.25 40.74 19.37
N LEU A 23 -20.12 41.20 20.27
CA LEU A 23 -21.42 41.76 19.95
C LEU A 23 -21.19 43.22 19.51
N ALA A 24 -21.39 43.52 18.24
CA ALA A 24 -21.56 44.88 17.75
C ALA A 24 -22.45 44.87 16.51
N ALA A 25 -23.61 45.53 16.61
CA ALA A 25 -24.48 45.83 15.50
C ALA A 25 -23.73 46.69 14.48
N GLY A 26 -23.63 46.22 13.25
CA GLY A 26 -22.95 46.92 12.16
C GLY A 26 -23.12 46.17 10.86
N ILE A 27 -24.01 46.68 10.01
CA ILE A 27 -24.13 46.35 8.58
C ILE A 27 -22.75 46.40 7.92
N VAL A 28 -22.17 45.22 7.65
CA VAL A 28 -20.94 45.07 6.86
C VAL A 28 -21.19 43.93 5.87
N GLY A 29 -20.94 44.22 4.60
CA GLY A 29 -21.26 43.36 3.48
C GLY A 29 -20.72 41.94 3.62
N LEU A 30 -21.59 40.99 3.29
CA LEU A 30 -21.23 39.59 3.06
C LEU A 30 -20.20 39.52 1.92
N THR A 31 -18.92 39.48 2.27
CA THR A 31 -17.94 38.87 1.37
C THR A 31 -18.10 37.36 1.53
N LEU A 32 -18.84 36.76 0.60
CA LEU A 32 -18.80 35.32 0.37
C LEU A 32 -17.35 34.97 0.05
N SER A 33 -16.58 34.61 1.09
CA SER A 33 -15.35 33.86 0.93
C SER A 33 -15.77 32.53 0.35
N SER A 34 -15.75 32.45 -0.98
CA SER A 34 -15.83 31.22 -1.73
C SER A 34 -14.61 30.42 -1.33
N ALA A 35 -14.75 29.65 -0.25
CA ALA A 35 -13.84 28.57 0.06
C ALA A 35 -13.82 27.72 -1.21
N ALA A 36 -12.72 27.85 -1.96
CA ALA A 36 -12.47 26.99 -3.10
C ALA A 36 -12.64 25.57 -2.57
N SER A 37 -13.74 24.92 -2.99
CA SER A 37 -13.88 23.49 -2.81
C SER A 37 -12.58 22.89 -3.34
N PRO A 38 -11.88 22.04 -2.58
CA PRO A 38 -10.62 21.48 -3.03
C PRO A 38 -10.88 20.97 -4.45
N ALA A 39 -10.13 21.55 -5.41
CA ALA A 39 -10.25 21.22 -6.82
C ALA A 39 -10.33 19.70 -6.91
N ALA A 40 -11.43 19.18 -7.47
CA ALA A 40 -11.72 17.76 -7.55
C ALA A 40 -10.43 17.03 -7.92
N ALA A 41 -9.87 16.29 -6.97
CA ALA A 41 -8.67 15.51 -7.19
C ALA A 41 -8.92 14.69 -8.45
N ALA A 42 -8.15 14.95 -9.51
CA ALA A 42 -8.33 14.35 -10.82
C ALA A 42 -8.64 12.86 -10.65
N SER A 43 -9.70 12.38 -11.30
CA SER A 43 -10.21 10.99 -11.30
C SER A 43 -9.06 9.98 -11.34
N GLY A 44 -8.59 9.63 -10.15
CA GLY A 44 -7.32 8.96 -9.94
C GLY A 44 -7.61 7.64 -9.29
N SER A 45 -7.08 6.58 -9.88
CA SER A 45 -7.16 5.26 -9.24
C SER A 45 -6.34 5.29 -7.94
N THR A 46 -6.95 4.88 -6.83
CA THR A 46 -6.32 4.85 -5.52
C THR A 46 -6.22 3.42 -5.01
N ALA A 47 -5.18 3.14 -4.25
CA ALA A 47 -4.99 1.86 -3.59
C ALA A 47 -4.40 2.09 -2.20
N PHE A 48 -4.75 1.23 -1.25
CA PHE A 48 -4.09 1.16 0.05
C PHE A 48 -3.82 -0.28 0.45
N GLY A 49 -2.71 -0.49 1.13
CA GLY A 49 -2.27 -1.81 1.57
C GLY A 49 -3.03 -2.27 2.81
N VAL A 50 -2.77 -1.63 3.93
CA VAL A 50 -3.40 -1.91 5.23
C VAL A 50 -3.71 -0.61 5.95
N LYS A 51 -4.89 -0.53 6.56
CA LYS A 51 -5.31 0.53 7.47
C LYS A 51 -5.92 -0.09 8.73
N ALA A 52 -5.35 0.24 9.86
CA ALA A 52 -5.81 -0.16 11.19
C ALA A 52 -6.27 1.09 11.95
N SER A 53 -7.42 0.99 12.62
CA SER A 53 -8.01 2.03 13.46
C SER A 53 -8.58 1.46 14.76
N GLY A 54 -8.56 2.25 15.83
CA GLY A 54 -8.95 1.82 17.17
C GLY A 54 -7.79 1.92 18.15
N ILE A 55 -7.44 0.82 18.81
CA ILE A 55 -6.27 0.74 19.71
C ILE A 55 -4.98 1.07 18.95
N ASP A 56 -4.81 0.48 17.77
CA ASP A 56 -3.72 0.75 16.86
C ASP A 56 -4.23 1.64 15.70
N ASN A 57 -3.66 2.85 15.56
CA ASN A 57 -3.87 3.73 14.40
C ASN A 57 -2.62 3.73 13.53
N LYS A 58 -2.57 2.79 12.58
CA LYS A 58 -1.43 2.59 11.68
C LYS A 58 -1.89 2.28 10.26
N SER A 59 -1.10 2.68 9.29
CA SER A 59 -1.33 2.35 7.88
C SER A 59 -0.03 2.10 7.15
N ALA A 60 -0.09 1.29 6.10
CA ALA A 60 1.02 1.07 5.20
C ALA A 60 0.52 0.74 3.78
N ASN A 61 1.21 1.26 2.78
CA ASN A 61 0.92 0.98 1.37
C ASN A 61 1.98 0.06 0.73
N SER A 62 3.10 -0.18 1.40
CA SER A 62 4.14 -1.11 0.96
C SER A 62 4.89 -1.72 2.15
N GLY A 63 5.56 -2.85 1.92
CA GLY A 63 6.43 -3.49 2.91
C GLY A 63 5.65 -4.30 3.95
N SER A 64 5.85 -3.96 5.23
CA SER A 64 5.20 -4.62 6.37
C SER A 64 4.76 -3.59 7.41
N VAL A 65 3.69 -3.90 8.15
CA VAL A 65 3.22 -3.10 9.28
C VAL A 65 2.70 -4.01 10.39
N SER A 66 3.00 -3.66 11.64
CA SER A 66 2.54 -4.39 12.80
C SER A 66 2.04 -3.43 13.88
N GLY A 67 0.98 -3.84 14.56
CA GLY A 67 0.43 -3.22 15.76
C GLY A 67 0.36 -4.22 16.90
N THR A 68 -0.27 -3.81 17.98
CA THR A 68 -0.49 -4.64 19.18
C THR A 68 -1.33 -5.88 18.86
N SER A 69 -2.31 -5.71 17.97
CA SER A 69 -3.32 -6.71 17.65
C SER A 69 -3.23 -7.26 16.23
N PHE A 70 -2.28 -6.81 15.41
CA PHE A 70 -2.18 -7.26 14.03
C PHE A 70 -0.75 -7.22 13.48
N SER A 71 -0.49 -8.03 12.47
CA SER A 71 0.74 -7.98 11.67
C SER A 71 0.42 -8.27 10.21
N ALA A 72 1.01 -7.49 9.31
CA ALA A 72 0.84 -7.62 7.88
C ALA A 72 2.19 -7.50 7.17
N SER A 73 2.41 -8.35 6.17
CA SER A 73 3.64 -8.39 5.37
C SER A 73 3.34 -8.66 3.90
N GLY A 74 4.31 -8.36 3.04
CA GLY A 74 4.16 -8.49 1.60
C GLY A 74 3.13 -7.49 1.05
N ILE A 75 3.10 -6.29 1.61
CA ILE A 75 2.20 -5.23 1.21
C ILE A 75 2.75 -4.60 -0.08
N SER A 76 1.92 -4.51 -1.11
CA SER A 76 2.25 -3.82 -2.35
C SER A 76 1.01 -3.16 -2.92
N THR A 77 1.14 -1.91 -3.32
CA THR A 77 0.09 -1.17 -4.03
C THR A 77 0.62 -0.67 -5.36
N GLU A 78 -0.19 -0.78 -6.40
CA GLU A 78 0.09 -0.26 -7.73
C GLU A 78 -1.12 0.55 -8.19
N THR A 79 -0.89 1.76 -8.70
CA THR A 79 -1.94 2.63 -9.20
C THR A 79 -1.50 3.27 -10.51
N ARG A 80 -2.41 3.30 -11.48
CA ARG A 80 -2.28 4.00 -12.76
C ARG A 80 -3.69 4.39 -13.26
N PRO A 81 -3.83 5.29 -14.23
CA PRO A 81 -5.16 5.66 -14.74
C PRO A 81 -6.00 4.43 -15.15
N GLY A 82 -7.20 4.31 -14.59
CA GLY A 82 -8.12 3.18 -14.83
C GLY A 82 -7.70 1.84 -14.20
N TYR A 83 -6.67 1.81 -13.34
CA TYR A 83 -6.22 0.59 -12.69
C TYR A 83 -5.64 0.83 -11.29
N ALA A 84 -6.08 0.01 -10.34
CA ALA A 84 -5.52 -0.03 -9.00
C ALA A 84 -5.38 -1.48 -8.54
N LYS A 85 -4.26 -1.82 -7.93
CA LYS A 85 -4.03 -3.13 -7.31
C LYS A 85 -3.47 -2.93 -5.92
N ALA A 86 -4.00 -3.69 -4.97
CA ALA A 86 -3.47 -3.77 -3.62
C ALA A 86 -3.34 -5.24 -3.24
N THR A 87 -2.18 -5.61 -2.72
CA THR A 87 -1.86 -6.99 -2.33
C THR A 87 -1.26 -6.97 -0.94
N VAL A 88 -1.67 -7.93 -0.11
CA VAL A 88 -1.10 -8.23 1.20
C VAL A 88 -0.80 -9.72 1.23
N GLY A 89 0.48 -10.07 1.28
CA GLY A 89 0.94 -11.46 1.23
C GLY A 89 0.52 -12.28 2.45
N SER A 90 0.60 -11.69 3.64
CA SER A 90 0.14 -12.35 4.88
C SER A 90 -0.44 -11.33 5.84
N LEU A 91 -1.65 -11.58 6.32
CA LEU A 91 -2.30 -10.79 7.36
C LEU A 91 -2.65 -11.69 8.56
N THR A 92 -2.29 -11.24 9.76
CA THR A 92 -2.68 -11.84 11.04
C THR A 92 -3.34 -10.77 11.90
N VAL A 93 -4.51 -11.06 12.46
CA VAL A 93 -5.25 -10.13 13.34
C VAL A 93 -5.77 -10.90 14.54
N GLY A 94 -5.59 -10.37 15.76
CA GLY A 94 -5.97 -11.02 17.01
C GLY A 94 -5.34 -12.40 17.21
N GLY A 95 -4.12 -12.62 16.68
CA GLY A 95 -3.45 -13.93 16.68
C GLY A 95 -4.04 -14.95 15.69
N LYS A 96 -5.03 -14.58 14.86
CA LYS A 96 -5.59 -15.44 13.81
C LYS A 96 -5.02 -15.06 12.45
N ALA A 97 -4.50 -16.06 11.75
CA ALA A 97 -4.04 -15.89 10.37
C ALA A 97 -5.25 -15.71 9.44
N ILE A 98 -5.35 -14.53 8.83
CA ILE A 98 -6.31 -14.24 7.76
C ILE A 98 -5.80 -14.78 6.43
N GLY A 99 -4.48 -14.77 6.19
CA GLY A 99 -3.88 -15.23 4.93
C GLY A 99 -3.60 -14.09 3.96
N SER A 100 -3.45 -14.42 2.68
CA SER A 100 -3.18 -13.45 1.62
C SER A 100 -4.47 -12.83 1.10
N VAL A 101 -4.42 -11.54 0.75
CA VAL A 101 -5.55 -10.79 0.23
C VAL A 101 -5.09 -9.91 -0.92
N THR A 102 -5.78 -9.98 -2.04
CA THR A 102 -5.54 -9.16 -3.23
C THR A 102 -6.85 -8.53 -3.68
N ALA A 103 -6.81 -7.23 -3.92
CA ALA A 103 -7.87 -6.52 -4.61
C ALA A 103 -7.28 -5.87 -5.86
N THR A 104 -8.01 -5.94 -6.96
CA THR A 104 -7.63 -5.33 -8.23
C THR A 104 -8.85 -4.63 -8.79
N CYS A 105 -8.68 -3.40 -9.25
CA CYS A 105 -9.67 -2.63 -9.96
C CYS A 105 -9.11 -2.35 -11.35
N GLU A 106 -9.88 -2.70 -12.37
CA GLU A 106 -9.52 -2.46 -13.76
C GLU A 106 -10.74 -1.90 -14.47
N GLN A 107 -10.60 -0.72 -15.08
CA GLN A 107 -11.66 -0.05 -15.83
C GLN A 107 -12.98 0.05 -15.05
N GLY A 108 -12.89 0.47 -13.78
CA GLY A 108 -14.03 0.60 -12.89
C GLY A 108 -14.67 -0.71 -12.44
N VAL A 109 -14.01 -1.86 -12.64
CA VAL A 109 -14.48 -3.17 -12.19
C VAL A 109 -13.47 -3.78 -11.21
N THR A 110 -13.91 -4.00 -9.98
CA THR A 110 -13.10 -4.63 -8.94
C THR A 110 -13.20 -6.16 -8.96
N LYS A 111 -12.10 -6.81 -8.61
CA LYS A 111 -11.97 -8.23 -8.31
C LYS A 111 -11.25 -8.36 -6.98
N VAL A 112 -11.75 -9.23 -6.12
CA VAL A 112 -11.15 -9.55 -4.82
C VAL A 112 -10.82 -11.03 -4.80
N SER A 113 -9.65 -11.37 -4.30
CA SER A 113 -9.21 -12.75 -4.08
C SER A 113 -8.52 -12.85 -2.72
N HIS A 114 -8.77 -13.94 -2.00
CA HIS A 114 -8.15 -14.22 -0.71
C HIS A 114 -7.87 -15.72 -0.59
N SER A 115 -6.82 -16.07 0.14
CA SER A 115 -6.49 -17.46 0.47
C SER A 115 -6.94 -17.88 1.87
N GLY A 116 -7.56 -16.96 2.60
CA GLY A 116 -7.96 -17.10 3.99
C GLY A 116 -9.25 -17.85 4.23
N SER A 117 -9.32 -18.54 5.38
CA SER A 117 -10.54 -19.15 5.91
C SER A 117 -10.78 -18.81 7.39
N ALA A 118 -10.25 -17.67 7.85
CA ALA A 118 -10.42 -17.24 9.24
C ALA A 118 -11.91 -17.13 9.59
N GLN A 119 -12.33 -17.91 10.58
CA GLN A 119 -13.72 -17.93 11.03
C GLN A 119 -14.02 -16.78 11.97
N SER A 120 -15.18 -16.15 11.75
CA SER A 120 -15.72 -15.16 12.67
C SER A 120 -16.14 -15.82 13.99
N THR A 121 -15.90 -15.14 15.10
CA THR A 121 -16.31 -15.50 16.45
C THR A 121 -17.05 -14.32 17.09
N GLN A 122 -17.55 -14.49 18.32
CA GLN A 122 -18.27 -13.44 19.06
C GLN A 122 -17.47 -12.12 19.22
N PHE A 123 -16.13 -12.19 19.29
CA PHE A 123 -15.26 -11.04 19.52
C PHE A 123 -14.37 -10.70 18.32
N PHE A 124 -14.54 -11.42 17.21
CA PHE A 124 -13.67 -11.34 16.05
C PHE A 124 -14.48 -11.56 14.78
N HIS A 125 -14.76 -10.49 14.06
CA HIS A 125 -15.54 -10.55 12.83
C HIS A 125 -14.63 -10.35 11.64
N VAL A 126 -14.67 -11.29 10.69
CA VAL A 126 -13.98 -11.21 9.41
C VAL A 126 -15.03 -11.06 8.31
N SER A 127 -14.85 -10.05 7.48
CA SER A 127 -15.67 -9.82 6.28
C SER A 127 -14.76 -9.70 5.08
N PHE A 128 -14.85 -10.68 4.17
CA PHE A 128 -14.17 -10.62 2.89
C PHE A 128 -15.01 -9.81 1.92
N GLY A 129 -14.38 -8.84 1.25
CA GLY A 129 -15.08 -8.04 0.26
C GLY A 129 -15.38 -8.85 -1.01
N ALA A 130 -16.39 -8.40 -1.73
CA ALA A 130 -16.71 -8.86 -3.06
C ALA A 130 -16.26 -7.82 -4.10
N GLY A 131 -15.91 -8.30 -5.29
CA GLY A 131 -15.69 -7.45 -6.47
C GLY A 131 -17.00 -7.03 -7.14
N GLY A 132 -16.91 -6.27 -8.23
CA GLY A 132 -18.03 -5.93 -9.11
C GLY A 132 -18.37 -4.43 -9.20
N GLY A 133 -17.70 -3.57 -8.43
CA GLY A 133 -17.89 -2.12 -8.46
C GLY A 133 -16.63 -1.34 -8.84
N SER A 134 -16.67 -0.01 -8.74
CA SER A 134 -15.50 0.86 -8.92
C SER A 134 -14.60 0.96 -7.69
N SER A 135 -15.03 0.40 -6.56
CA SER A 135 -14.26 0.32 -5.32
C SER A 135 -14.46 -1.03 -4.66
N ALA A 136 -13.43 -1.54 -3.98
CA ALA A 136 -13.51 -2.72 -3.14
C ALA A 136 -12.47 -2.66 -2.02
N THR A 137 -12.77 -3.31 -0.91
CA THR A 137 -11.81 -3.61 0.15
C THR A 137 -11.70 -5.12 0.25
N GLY A 138 -10.49 -5.68 0.21
CA GLY A 138 -10.30 -7.12 0.17
C GLY A 138 -10.77 -7.82 1.43
N VAL A 139 -10.42 -7.29 2.60
CA VAL A 139 -10.92 -7.81 3.89
C VAL A 139 -11.04 -6.70 4.92
N THR A 140 -12.06 -6.81 5.75
CA THR A 140 -12.26 -6.02 6.96
C THR A 140 -12.34 -6.96 8.15
N VAL A 141 -11.51 -6.73 9.16
CA VAL A 141 -11.51 -7.48 10.41
C VAL A 141 -11.83 -6.53 11.55
N THR A 142 -12.80 -6.89 12.36
CA THR A 142 -13.23 -6.09 13.51
C THR A 142 -13.09 -6.92 14.78
N ILE A 143 -12.39 -6.38 15.78
CA ILE A 143 -12.27 -6.95 17.12
C ILE A 143 -13.21 -6.17 18.03
N THR A 144 -14.03 -6.89 18.79
CA THR A 144 -14.95 -6.34 19.79
C THR A 144 -14.48 -6.67 21.20
N ASP A 145 -14.66 -5.74 22.13
CA ASP A 145 -14.37 -5.97 23.55
C ASP A 145 -15.48 -6.79 24.24
N ALA A 146 -15.27 -7.12 25.52
CA ALA A 146 -16.24 -7.86 26.33
C ALA A 146 -17.57 -7.13 26.52
N LYS A 147 -17.64 -5.83 26.24
CA LYS A 147 -18.85 -4.99 26.30
C LYS A 147 -19.53 -4.87 24.93
N GLY A 148 -19.04 -5.58 23.91
CA GLY A 148 -19.56 -5.55 22.55
C GLY A 148 -19.17 -4.30 21.76
N LYS A 149 -18.22 -3.48 22.23
CA LYS A 149 -17.75 -2.29 21.50
C LYS A 149 -16.58 -2.64 20.60
N VAL A 150 -16.55 -2.05 19.39
CA VAL A 150 -15.42 -2.20 18.47
C VAL A 150 -14.18 -1.58 19.09
N SER A 151 -13.17 -2.40 19.34
CA SER A 151 -11.88 -1.99 19.92
C SER A 151 -10.82 -1.78 18.83
N GLN A 152 -10.89 -2.57 17.76
CA GLN A 152 -9.96 -2.48 16.63
C GLN A 152 -10.68 -2.83 15.34
N THR A 153 -10.39 -2.07 14.29
CA THR A 153 -10.72 -2.41 12.91
C THR A 153 -9.45 -2.46 12.10
N VAL A 154 -9.29 -3.50 11.28
CA VAL A 154 -8.19 -3.67 10.33
C VAL A 154 -8.78 -3.91 8.96
N THR A 155 -8.44 -3.04 8.01
CA THR A 155 -8.85 -3.14 6.61
C THR A 155 -7.60 -3.38 5.76
N ALA A 156 -7.69 -4.28 4.79
CA ALA A 156 -6.58 -4.62 3.93
C ALA A 156 -7.01 -4.77 2.46
N ALA A 157 -6.06 -4.46 1.58
CA ALA A 157 -6.18 -4.45 0.13
C ALA A 157 -7.37 -3.63 -0.36
N GLY A 158 -7.33 -2.31 -0.15
CA GLY A 158 -8.36 -1.42 -0.69
C GLY A 158 -7.96 -0.85 -2.05
N VAL A 159 -8.90 -0.81 -2.98
CA VAL A 159 -8.71 -0.26 -4.32
C VAL A 159 -9.95 0.51 -4.75
N THR A 160 -9.73 1.60 -5.47
CA THR A 160 -10.75 2.37 -6.19
C THR A 160 -10.17 2.75 -7.54
N CYS A 161 -10.92 2.55 -8.61
CA CYS A 161 -10.57 3.04 -9.93
C CYS A 161 -11.82 3.46 -10.68
N ASP A 162 -11.69 4.51 -11.48
CA ASP A 162 -12.72 4.91 -12.41
C ASP A 162 -12.64 4.07 -13.69
N LYS A 163 -13.73 4.06 -14.47
CA LYS A 163 -13.63 3.68 -15.89
C LYS A 163 -12.72 4.70 -16.56
N ALA A 164 -11.70 4.26 -17.29
CA ALA A 164 -10.93 5.18 -18.11
C ALA A 164 -11.85 5.69 -19.22
N THR A 165 -12.33 6.92 -19.07
CA THR A 165 -13.24 7.56 -20.04
C THR A 165 -12.48 8.30 -21.14
N THR A 166 -11.15 8.30 -21.12
CA THR A 166 -10.33 8.92 -22.17
C THR A 166 -8.91 8.33 -22.17
N PRO A 167 -8.33 8.01 -23.34
CA PRO A 167 -6.89 7.79 -23.44
C PRO A 167 -6.16 9.02 -22.93
N PRO A 168 -4.97 8.89 -22.32
CA PRO A 168 -4.15 10.07 -22.08
C PRO A 168 -3.85 10.70 -23.43
N THR A 169 -4.40 11.88 -23.69
CA THR A 169 -3.92 12.75 -24.78
C THR A 169 -2.52 13.17 -24.41
N SER A 170 -1.54 12.32 -24.73
CA SER A 170 -0.16 12.76 -24.88
C SER A 170 -0.12 13.53 -26.19
N GLU A 171 -0.52 14.81 -26.17
CA GLU A 171 -0.02 15.71 -27.19
C GLU A 171 1.51 15.70 -27.03
N PRO A 172 2.28 15.25 -28.04
CA PRO A 172 3.71 15.43 -27.99
C PRO A 172 3.97 16.94 -27.84
N PRO A 173 4.92 17.38 -27.01
CA PRO A 173 5.28 18.79 -26.98
C PRO A 173 5.61 19.20 -28.41
N THR A 174 4.84 20.14 -28.97
CA THR A 174 5.11 20.79 -30.25
C THR A 174 6.31 21.73 -30.07
N GLY A 175 7.41 21.21 -29.54
CA GLY A 175 8.72 21.82 -29.54
C GLY A 175 9.35 21.51 -30.90
N LYS A 176 9.38 22.52 -31.75
CA LYS A 176 10.11 22.55 -33.02
C LYS A 176 11.51 21.94 -32.83
N PRO A 177 11.97 20.98 -33.66
CA PRO A 177 13.36 20.55 -33.63
C PRO A 177 14.23 21.72 -34.10
N THR A 178 14.95 22.36 -33.19
CA THR A 178 16.10 23.19 -33.58
C THR A 178 17.20 22.22 -34.00
N THR A 179 17.37 22.08 -35.30
CA THR A 179 18.52 21.45 -35.93
C THR A 179 19.72 22.36 -35.72
N ASP A 180 20.70 21.90 -34.95
CA ASP A 180 22.08 22.35 -35.16
C ASP A 180 23.05 21.20 -34.79
N PRO A 181 23.56 20.46 -35.78
CA PRO A 181 24.64 19.51 -35.55
C PRO A 181 25.97 20.19 -35.86
N THR A 182 26.51 20.96 -34.92
CA THR A 182 27.94 21.33 -34.97
C THR A 182 28.75 20.24 -34.27
N GLY A 183 28.89 19.09 -34.94
CA GLY A 183 29.75 17.99 -34.51
C GLY A 183 31.23 18.30 -34.79
N LYS A 184 32.06 18.29 -33.73
CA LYS A 184 33.49 17.99 -33.87
C LYS A 184 33.67 16.46 -33.92
N PRO A 185 34.47 15.90 -34.85
CA PRO A 185 34.72 14.47 -34.91
C PRO A 185 35.47 13.99 -33.65
N GLY A 186 34.84 13.13 -32.86
CA GLY A 186 35.50 12.37 -31.80
C GLY A 186 36.34 11.22 -32.38
N PRO A 187 37.43 10.81 -31.71
CA PRO A 187 38.34 9.81 -32.22
C PRO A 187 37.75 8.39 -32.24
N LYS A 188 38.18 7.66 -33.27
CA LYS A 188 37.76 6.34 -33.73
C LYS A 188 38.08 5.24 -32.69
N PRO A 189 37.10 4.42 -32.23
CA PRO A 189 37.43 3.23 -31.44
C PRO A 189 37.99 2.12 -32.33
N THR A 190 39.17 1.66 -31.94
CA THR A 190 39.98 0.60 -32.57
C THR A 190 39.30 -0.76 -32.46
N LYS A 191 39.31 -1.52 -33.57
CA LYS A 191 38.87 -2.93 -33.64
C LYS A 191 39.95 -3.87 -33.09
N THR A 192 39.51 -5.10 -32.78
CA THR A 192 40.28 -6.37 -32.62
C THR A 192 40.53 -6.73 -31.15
N THR A 193 39.91 -7.77 -30.56
CA THR A 193 40.13 -9.21 -30.86
C THR A 193 38.89 -10.10 -30.55
N LYS A 194 38.65 -11.08 -31.43
CA LYS A 194 38.03 -12.42 -31.18
C LYS A 194 39.19 -13.43 -31.46
N PRO A 195 39.20 -14.75 -31.09
CA PRO A 195 38.07 -15.59 -30.70
C PRO A 195 38.30 -16.74 -29.68
N GLY A 196 37.20 -17.33 -29.19
CA GLY A 196 37.20 -18.67 -28.57
C GLY A 196 35.82 -19.33 -28.64
N LYS A 197 35.72 -20.43 -29.40
CA LYS A 197 34.64 -21.46 -29.36
C LYS A 197 34.72 -22.21 -28.01
N THR A 198 33.71 -22.89 -27.45
CA THR A 198 33.05 -24.14 -27.89
C THR A 198 31.99 -24.58 -26.84
N GLY A 199 30.97 -25.35 -27.25
CA GLY A 199 30.05 -26.16 -26.41
C GLY A 199 28.65 -25.53 -26.32
N THR A 200 27.57 -25.95 -26.98
CA THR A 200 26.94 -27.28 -27.16
C THR A 200 26.74 -28.05 -25.85
N GLY A 201 25.49 -28.13 -25.37
CA GLY A 201 25.04 -29.26 -24.56
C GLY A 201 24.14 -28.95 -23.36
N LYS A 202 22.86 -29.31 -23.52
CA LYS A 202 21.95 -29.94 -22.54
C LYS A 202 21.68 -29.28 -21.19
N ALA A 203 20.38 -29.14 -20.89
CA ALA A 203 19.83 -29.07 -19.56
C ALA A 203 20.30 -30.23 -18.67
N PRO A 204 20.46 -30.01 -17.36
CA PRO A 204 20.34 -31.06 -16.37
C PRO A 204 19.14 -30.81 -15.45
N ASP A 205 18.27 -31.80 -15.50
CA ASP A 205 17.43 -32.29 -14.42
C ASP A 205 18.29 -32.66 -13.19
N LYS A 206 17.68 -32.62 -12.00
CA LYS A 206 18.06 -33.26 -10.71
C LYS A 206 18.68 -32.40 -9.59
N ASP A 207 17.84 -32.26 -8.55
CA ASP A 207 18.10 -32.31 -7.12
C ASP A 207 19.48 -31.86 -6.62
N ALA A 208 19.50 -30.68 -5.99
CA ALA A 208 20.66 -30.19 -5.24
C ALA A 208 20.96 -31.11 -4.04
N VAL A 209 22.13 -31.74 -4.07
CA VAL A 209 22.66 -32.49 -2.93
C VAL A 209 23.01 -31.51 -1.79
N PRO A 210 22.64 -31.77 -0.53
CA PRO A 210 23.01 -30.91 0.59
C PRO A 210 24.52 -30.83 0.76
N VAL A 211 25.08 -29.62 0.66
CA VAL A 211 26.51 -29.38 0.94
C VAL A 211 26.72 -29.46 2.45
N LYS A 212 27.40 -30.50 2.93
CA LYS A 212 27.88 -30.53 4.32
C LYS A 212 28.94 -29.43 4.49
N PRO A 213 28.80 -28.51 5.47
CA PRO A 213 29.83 -27.53 5.78
C PRO A 213 31.13 -28.24 6.17
N LYS A 214 32.26 -27.74 5.66
CA LYS A 214 33.59 -28.15 6.14
C LYS A 214 33.78 -27.69 7.60
N PRO A 215 34.45 -28.47 8.46
CA PRO A 215 34.78 -28.04 9.81
C PRO A 215 35.59 -26.73 9.75
N GLY A 216 35.14 -25.70 10.48
CA GLY A 216 35.86 -24.42 10.61
C GLY A 216 35.13 -23.17 10.12
N HIS A 217 33.95 -23.28 9.51
CA HIS A 217 33.15 -22.12 9.11
C HIS A 217 31.80 -22.11 9.85
N HIS A 218 31.64 -21.19 10.80
CA HIS A 218 30.35 -20.89 11.41
C HIS A 218 29.55 -19.99 10.44
N ALA A 219 28.28 -20.32 10.24
CA ALA A 219 27.35 -19.44 9.54
C ALA A 219 27.05 -18.22 10.43
N VAL A 220 27.37 -17.02 9.93
CA VAL A 220 26.98 -15.76 10.58
C VAL A 220 25.53 -15.48 10.23
N THR A 221 24.63 -15.70 11.17
CA THR A 221 23.23 -15.26 11.07
C THR A 221 23.14 -13.80 11.48
N GLY A 222 22.69 -12.95 10.56
CA GLY A 222 22.18 -11.60 10.85
C GLY A 222 20.69 -11.62 11.14
#